data_AF-A0A7K1LRD8-F1
#
_entry.id   AF-A0A7K1LRD8-F1
#
_cell.length_a   1.000
_cell.length_b   1.000
_cell.length_c   1.000
_cell.angle_alpha   90.00
_cell.angle_beta   90.00
_cell.angle_gamma   90.00
#
_symmetry.space_group_name_H-M   'P 1'
#
loop_
_entity.id
_entity.type
_entity.pdbx_description
1 polymer ?
#
loop_
_entity_poly.entity_id
_entity_poly.type
_entity_poly.pdbx_seq_one_letter_code
_entity_poly.pdbx_strand_id
1 'polypeptide(L)'
;MKYLMNYFSLPFMRNEISFCFYAEKKSRMGKYHVIHTKPCELLPEKPSRIKMGFFENFEEVEKAGRKQFGEVRFCSFCCDFS
;
A
#
# COMPACT_ATOMS: atom_id res chain seq x y z
N MET A 1 32.72 -21.78 -32.34
CA MET A 1 32.61 -20.82 -31.23
C MET A 1 32.30 -19.44 -31.78
N LYS A 2 31.14 -18.87 -31.42
CA LYS A 2 30.87 -17.42 -31.31
C LYS A 2 29.43 -17.27 -30.83
N TYR A 3 29.26 -17.27 -29.51
CA TYR A 3 28.00 -16.90 -28.87
C TYR A 3 27.87 -15.37 -28.94
N LEU A 4 26.95 -14.88 -29.76
CA LEU A 4 26.53 -13.48 -29.74
C LEU A 4 25.47 -13.34 -28.63
N MET A 5 25.92 -13.02 -27.42
CA MET A 5 25.03 -12.51 -26.38
C MET A 5 24.62 -11.08 -26.76
N ASN A 6 23.43 -10.94 -27.32
CA ASN A 6 22.75 -9.66 -27.39
C ASN A 6 22.40 -9.24 -25.96
N TYR A 7 23.21 -8.33 -25.40
CA TYR A 7 22.84 -7.55 -24.24
C TYR A 7 21.66 -6.65 -24.64
N PHE A 8 20.45 -7.11 -24.36
CA PHE A 8 19.32 -6.20 -24.23
C PHE A 8 19.60 -5.34 -23.00
N SER A 9 20.11 -4.13 -23.24
CA SER A 9 20.07 -3.05 -22.27
C SER A 9 18.60 -2.71 -22.03
N LEU A 10 17.97 -3.46 -21.11
CA LEU A 10 16.66 -3.09 -20.59
C LEU A 10 16.80 -1.67 -20.03
N PRO A 11 15.91 -0.73 -20.39
CA PRO A 11 15.92 0.56 -19.74
C PRO A 11 15.80 0.31 -18.25
N PHE A 12 16.66 0.95 -17.47
CA PHE A 12 16.60 0.94 -16.02
C PHE A 12 15.31 1.66 -15.60
N MET A 13 14.19 0.96 -15.75
CA MET A 13 12.91 1.36 -15.19
C MET A 13 13.18 1.34 -13.69
N ARG A 14 13.28 2.51 -13.06
CA ARG A 14 12.90 2.63 -11.66
C ARG A 14 11.45 2.20 -11.62
N ASN A 15 11.22 0.90 -11.50
CA ASN A 15 9.94 0.37 -11.06
C ASN A 15 9.81 0.85 -9.62
N GLU A 16 9.40 2.10 -9.43
CA GLU A 16 8.85 2.57 -8.18
C GLU A 16 7.58 1.74 -7.98
N ILE A 17 7.72 0.64 -7.23
CA ILE A 17 6.63 -0.29 -6.94
C ILE A 17 5.66 0.48 -6.05
N SER A 18 4.67 1.11 -6.67
CA SER A 18 3.61 1.79 -5.94
C SER A 18 2.48 0.82 -5.60
N PHE A 19 2.13 0.77 -4.32
CA PHE A 19 1.06 -0.09 -3.82
C PHE A 19 -0.22 0.73 -3.63
N CYS A 20 -1.36 0.11 -3.95
CA CYS A 20 -2.66 0.75 -3.71
C CYS A 20 -3.13 0.46 -2.29
N PHE A 21 -3.38 1.53 -1.53
CA PHE A 21 -3.81 1.45 -0.13
C PHE A 21 -5.27 1.89 0.06
N TYR A 22 -5.89 1.31 1.08
CA TYR A 22 -7.26 1.56 1.48
C TYR A 22 -7.35 1.67 3.00
N ALA A 23 -8.12 2.64 3.50
CA ALA A 23 -8.44 2.75 4.91
C ALA A 23 -9.85 2.20 5.18
N GLU A 24 -10.07 1.60 6.35
CA GLU A 24 -11.40 1.29 6.86
C GLU A 24 -12.19 2.60 7.08
N LYS A 25 -13.45 2.67 6.65
CA LYS A 25 -14.28 3.87 6.84
C LYS A 25 -14.69 4.09 8.31
N LYS A 26 -14.89 2.99 9.05
CA LYS A 26 -15.21 3.04 10.48
C LYS A 26 -13.92 2.96 11.28
N SER A 27 -13.79 3.80 12.31
CA SER A 27 -12.70 3.67 13.27
C SER A 27 -12.93 2.46 14.16
N ARG A 28 -11.85 1.74 14.46
CA ARG A 28 -11.87 0.65 15.43
C ARG A 28 -11.80 1.23 16.83
N MET A 29 -12.74 0.79 17.67
CA MET A 29 -12.91 1.27 19.05
C MET A 29 -13.00 2.81 19.17
N GLY A 30 -13.44 3.48 18.10
CA GLY A 30 -13.50 4.95 18.06
C GLY A 30 -12.15 5.67 17.98
N LYS A 31 -11.01 4.94 17.88
CA LYS A 31 -9.67 5.53 18.04
C LYS A 31 -8.87 5.61 16.75
N TYR A 32 -8.76 4.51 16.01
CA TYR A 32 -7.88 4.45 14.85
C TYR A 32 -8.54 3.81 13.63
N HIS A 33 -8.09 4.20 12.44
CA HIS A 33 -8.47 3.57 11.18
C HIS A 33 -7.40 2.58 10.74
N VAL A 34 -7.80 1.40 10.28
CA VAL A 34 -6.85 0.40 9.80
C VAL A 34 -6.61 0.59 8.31
N ILE A 35 -5.35 0.58 7.90
CA ILE A 35 -4.91 0.70 6.52
C ILE A 35 -4.51 -0.67 5.99
N HIS A 36 -4.99 -0.99 4.79
CA HIS A 36 -4.85 -2.26 4.12
C HIS A 36 -4.33 -2.04 2.69
N THR A 37 -3.61 -3.02 2.16
CA THR A 37 -3.26 -3.08 0.73
C THR A 37 -4.42 -3.69 -0.07
N LYS A 38 -4.47 -3.41 -1.39
CA LYS A 38 -5.48 -3.98 -2.31
C LYS A 38 -5.65 -5.51 -2.21
N PRO A 39 -4.60 -6.34 -2.15
CA PRO A 39 -4.73 -7.80 -2.11
C PRO A 39 -5.07 -8.36 -0.71
N CYS A 40 -5.28 -7.53 0.31
CA CYS A 40 -5.57 -8.02 1.65
C CYS A 40 -6.92 -8.76 1.73
N GLU A 41 -6.91 -9.98 2.28
CA GLU A 41 -8.12 -10.77 2.50
C GLU A 41 -9.06 -10.16 3.56
N LEU A 42 -8.50 -9.39 4.50
CA LEU A 42 -9.24 -8.69 5.53
C LEU A 42 -9.71 -7.30 5.08
N LEU A 43 -9.46 -6.91 3.83
CA LEU A 43 -9.89 -5.63 3.30
C LEU A 43 -11.42 -5.58 3.26
N PRO A 44 -12.07 -4.59 3.92
CA PRO A 44 -13.51 -4.50 3.89
C PRO A 44 -14.06 -4.31 2.47
N GLU A 45 -15.35 -4.61 2.31
CA GLU A 45 -16.05 -4.37 1.06
C GLU A 45 -16.04 -2.89 0.66
N LYS A 46 -16.27 -2.62 -0.63
CA LYS A 46 -16.26 -1.27 -1.22
C LYS A 46 -16.98 -0.18 -0.39
N PRO A 47 -18.19 -0.37 0.17
CA PRO A 47 -18.85 0.69 0.94
C PRO A 47 -18.18 1.00 2.29
N SER A 48 -17.38 0.06 2.81
CA SER A 48 -16.76 0.12 4.13
C SER A 48 -15.27 0.49 4.07
N ARG A 49 -14.76 0.87 2.90
CA ARG A 49 -13.37 1.29 2.70
C ARG A 49 -13.26 2.60 1.93
N ILE A 50 -12.16 3.31 2.13
CA ILE A 50 -11.81 4.55 1.43
C ILE A 50 -10.48 4.29 0.72
N LYS A 51 -10.44 4.51 -0.60
CA LYS A 51 -9.20 4.44 -1.36
C LYS A 51 -8.33 5.65 -1.00
N MET A 52 -7.13 5.38 -0.50
CA MET A 52 -6.18 6.45 -0.14
C MET A 52 -5.34 6.89 -1.35
N GLY A 53 -5.01 5.97 -2.25
CA GLY A 53 -4.18 6.25 -3.41
C GLY A 53 -3.15 5.15 -3.68
N PHE A 54 -2.18 5.48 -4.52
CA PHE A 54 -0.99 4.68 -4.74
C PHE A 54 0.18 5.37 -4.04
N PHE A 55 1.00 4.59 -3.35
CA PHE A 55 2.12 5.09 -2.56
C PHE A 55 3.31 4.14 -2.70
N GLU A 56 4.51 4.70 -2.64
CA GLU A 56 5.76 3.94 -2.80
C GLU A 56 6.27 3.37 -1.46
N ASN A 57 5.88 4.01 -0.35
CA ASN A 57 6.36 3.64 0.98
C ASN A 57 5.24 3.83 2.04
N PHE A 58 5.38 3.13 3.17
CA PHE A 58 4.42 3.17 4.27
C PHE A 58 4.41 4.52 5.01
N GLU A 59 5.52 5.26 4.99
CA GLU A 59 5.62 6.55 5.66
C GLU A 59 4.67 7.59 5.02
N GLU A 60 4.64 7.65 3.69
CA GLU A 60 3.71 8.50 2.95
C GLU A 60 2.26 8.12 3.19
N VAL A 61 1.98 6.81 3.24
CA VAL A 61 0.64 6.29 3.53
C VAL A 61 0.22 6.68 4.94
N GLU A 62 1.11 6.54 5.92
CA GLU A 62 0.82 6.92 7.30
C GLU A 62 0.56 8.42 7.40
N LYS A 63 1.40 9.25 6.78
CA LYS A 63 1.24 10.71 6.76
C LYS A 63 -0.09 11.11 6.12
N ALA A 64 -0.45 10.52 4.99
CA ALA A 64 -1.73 10.76 4.32
C ALA A 64 -2.91 10.30 5.18
N GLY A 65 -2.80 9.12 5.79
CA GLY A 65 -3.81 8.55 6.67
C GLY A 65 -4.05 9.39 7.92
N ARG A 66 -2.98 9.80 8.60
CA ARG A 66 -3.07 10.68 9.79
C ARG A 66 -3.66 12.04 9.44
N LYS A 67 -3.30 12.62 8.28
CA LYS A 67 -3.88 13.87 7.82
C LYS A 67 -5.39 13.76 7.59
N GLN A 68 -5.87 12.62 7.10
CA GLN A 68 -7.28 12.42 6.77
C GLN A 68 -8.13 11.94 7.96
N PHE A 69 -7.57 11.08 8.81
CA PHE A 69 -8.31 10.33 9.83
C PHE A 69 -7.79 10.54 11.27
N GLY A 70 -6.71 11.30 11.46
CA GLY A 70 -6.07 11.48 12.76
C GLY A 70 -5.15 10.32 13.13
N GLU A 71 -5.69 9.27 13.75
CA GLU A 71 -4.92 8.09 14.15
C GLU A 71 -5.17 6.94 13.18
N VAL A 72 -4.09 6.34 12.68
CA VAL A 72 -4.15 5.20 11.76
C VAL A 72 -3.22 4.09 12.21
N ARG A 73 -3.54 2.85 11.85
CA ARG A 73 -2.69 1.68 12.04
C ARG A 73 -2.64 0.86 10.77
N PHE A 74 -1.52 0.22 10.52
CA PHE A 74 -1.42 -0.73 9.42
C PHE A 74 -2.01 -2.08 9.83
N CYS A 75 -2.62 -2.76 8.86
CA CYS A 75 -3.12 -4.11 9.04
C CYS A 75 -1.93 -5.07 9.21
N SER A 76 -1.83 -5.73 10.36
CA SER A 76 -0.78 -6.70 10.67
C SER A 76 -0.84 -7.98 9.83
N PHE A 77 -1.79 -8.11 8.89
CA PHE A 77 -1.85 -9.27 7.99
C PHE A 77 -1.26 -8.95 6.62
N CYS A 78 -1.55 -7.77 6.07
CA CYS A 78 -1.12 -7.39 4.71
C CYS A 78 -0.04 -6.31 4.68
N CYS A 79 0.26 -5.73 5.83
CA CYS A 79 1.30 -4.74 6.02
C CYS A 79 2.28 -5.18 7.11
N ASP A 80 2.34 -6.48 7.42
CA ASP A 80 3.37 -7.03 8.29
C ASP A 80 4.65 -7.20 7.46
N PHE A 81 5.64 -6.39 7.76
CA PHE A 81 6.99 -6.53 7.22
C PHE A 81 7.90 -6.78 8.42
N SER A 82 7.85 -8.01 8.94
CA SER A 82 8.88 -8.55 9.83
C SER A 82 10.13 -8.91 9.02
#